data_AF-A0A2V7ZB64-F1
#
_entry.id   AF-A0A2V7ZB64-F1
#
_cell.length_a   1.000
_cell.length_b   1.000
_cell.length_c   1.000
_cell.angle_alpha   90.00
_cell.angle_beta   90.00
_cell.angle_gamma   90.00
#
_symmetry.space_group_name_H-M   'P 1'
#
loop_
_entity.id
_entity.type
_entity.pdbx_description
1 polymer ?
#
loop_
_entity_poly.entity_id
_entity_poly.type
_entity_poly.pdbx_seq_one_letter_code
_entity_poly.pdbx_strand_id
1 'polypeptide(L)'
;MTNRRAGAIATAGTATLKYRGPMIRILIASVAAAAALSAAPPLPASLQAMVDAERAFSRRAAEVGMRDSFLEFFADDAVRFDAAPVPAKVFLRQLKPQRRRLSS
;
A
#
# COMPACT_ATOMS: atom_id res chain seq x y z
N MET A 1 -4.09 -63.17 49.67
CA MET A 1 -3.03 -63.21 48.64
C MET A 1 -3.37 -62.17 47.58
N THR A 2 -2.57 -61.21 47.11
CA THR A 2 -1.19 -60.76 47.32
C THR A 2 -1.06 -59.44 46.54
N ASN A 3 -0.38 -58.45 47.13
CA ASN A 3 0.11 -57.15 46.62
C ASN A 3 0.17 -56.88 45.09
N ARG A 4 -0.15 -55.63 44.67
CA ARG A 4 0.71 -54.90 43.72
C ARG A 4 0.54 -53.37 43.66
N ARG A 5 1.55 -52.70 44.22
CA ARG A 5 2.31 -51.53 43.74
C ARG A 5 1.58 -50.21 43.46
N ALA A 6 1.89 -49.26 44.36
CA ALA A 6 1.95 -47.83 44.08
C ALA A 6 2.75 -47.56 42.80
N GLY A 7 2.11 -46.90 41.84
CA GLY A 7 2.75 -46.24 40.71
C GLY A 7 2.53 -44.75 40.84
N ALA A 8 3.53 -44.03 41.34
CA ALA A 8 3.56 -42.57 41.28
C ALA A 8 3.85 -42.19 39.82
N ILE A 9 2.84 -41.72 39.10
CA ILE A 9 3.02 -41.04 37.82
C ILE A 9 3.30 -39.58 38.10
N ALA A 10 4.56 -39.18 37.90
CA ALA A 10 5.01 -37.81 37.95
C ALA A 10 4.21 -36.98 36.92
N THR A 11 3.34 -36.10 37.40
CA THR A 11 2.69 -35.10 36.56
C THR A 11 3.75 -34.10 36.10
N ALA A 12 4.02 -34.11 34.79
CA ALA A 12 4.82 -33.10 34.12
C ALA A 12 4.25 -31.71 34.44
N GLY A 13 5.03 -30.91 35.15
CA GLY A 13 4.68 -29.51 35.42
C GLY A 13 4.62 -28.74 34.10
N THR A 14 3.42 -28.37 33.69
CA THR A 14 3.23 -27.34 32.67
C THR A 14 3.69 -26.01 33.26
N ALA A 15 4.86 -25.55 32.83
CA ALA A 15 5.30 -24.19 33.09
C ALA A 15 4.32 -23.24 32.39
N THR A 16 3.28 -22.83 33.10
CA THR A 16 2.40 -21.74 32.71
C THR A 16 3.25 -20.47 32.78
N LEU A 17 3.62 -19.96 31.60
CA LEU A 17 4.33 -18.70 31.49
C LEU A 17 3.40 -17.58 31.92
N LYS A 18 3.42 -17.26 33.23
CA LYS A 18 2.66 -16.18 33.83
C LYS A 18 3.32 -14.87 33.43
N TYR A 19 3.04 -14.43 32.20
CA TYR A 19 3.58 -13.19 31.64
C TYR A 19 3.19 -12.03 32.56
N ARG A 20 4.20 -11.49 33.27
CA ARG A 20 4.01 -10.40 34.22
C ARG A 20 3.66 -9.16 33.41
N GLY A 21 2.56 -8.48 33.73
CA GLY A 21 2.12 -7.22 33.11
C GLY A 21 3.20 -6.19 32.70
N PRO A 22 4.35 -6.04 33.40
CA PRO A 22 5.46 -5.21 32.91
C PRO A 22 6.07 -5.65 31.58
N MET A 23 6.18 -6.95 31.27
CA MET A 23 6.80 -7.44 30.03
C MET A 23 5.98 -7.06 28.79
N ILE A 24 4.65 -7.16 28.87
CA ILE A 24 3.73 -6.75 27.80
C ILE A 24 3.84 -5.23 27.58
N ARG A 25 3.95 -4.44 28.65
CA ARG A 25 4.14 -2.98 28.55
C ARG A 25 5.47 -2.62 27.89
N ILE A 26 6.56 -3.33 28.21
CA ILE A 26 7.87 -3.12 27.59
C ILE A 26 7.80 -3.46 26.09
N LEU A 27 7.13 -4.55 25.72
CA LEU A 27 6.97 -4.94 24.32
C LEU A 27 6.15 -3.92 23.52
N ILE A 28 5.06 -3.39 24.09
CA ILE A 28 4.26 -2.34 23.44
C ILE A 28 5.09 -1.05 23.29
N ALA A 29 5.83 -0.66 24.33
CA ALA A 29 6.68 0.52 24.29
C ALA A 29 7.82 0.39 23.26
N SER A 30 8.42 -0.78 23.12
CA SER A 30 9.48 -1.01 22.14
C SER A 30 8.96 -1.00 20.70
N VAL A 31 7.77 -1.56 20.44
CA VAL A 31 7.12 -1.48 19.11
C VAL A 31 6.75 -0.03 18.76
N ALA A 32 6.20 0.73 19.70
CA ALA A 32 5.88 2.14 19.48
C ALA A 32 7.13 3.00 19.21
N ALA A 33 8.21 2.75 19.94
CA ALA A 33 9.49 3.44 19.72
C ALA A 33 10.11 3.10 18.35
N ALA A 34 10.04 1.84 17.93
CA ALA A 34 10.51 1.42 16.60
C ALA A 34 9.68 2.07 15.47
N ALA A 35 8.36 2.18 15.62
CA ALA A 35 7.50 2.85 14.65
C ALA A 35 7.81 4.35 14.53
N ALA A 36 8.07 5.03 15.65
CA ALA A 36 8.45 6.44 15.65
C ALA A 36 9.82 6.69 14.98
N LEU A 37 10.77 5.75 15.13
CA LEU A 37 12.10 5.85 14.52
C LEU A 37 12.11 5.46 13.04
N SER A 38 11.14 4.67 12.59
CA SER A 38 10.97 4.21 11.21
C SER A 38 10.14 5.18 10.35
N ALA A 39 9.69 6.31 10.89
CA ALA A 39 8.95 7.31 10.13
C ALA A 39 9.89 8.00 9.14
N ALA A 40 9.69 7.73 7.85
CA ALA A 40 10.39 8.47 6.80
C ALA A 40 10.06 9.97 6.91
N PRO A 41 11.02 10.87 6.64
CA PRO A 41 10.74 12.29 6.60
C PRO A 41 9.66 12.58 5.54
N PRO A 42 8.79 13.57 5.77
CA PRO A 42 7.78 13.94 4.81
C PRO A 42 8.44 14.35 3.49
N LEU A 43 7.80 14.00 2.37
CA LEU A 43 8.28 14.42 1.06
C LEU A 43 8.27 15.95 0.96
N PRO A 44 9.23 16.56 0.25
CA PRO A 44 9.12 17.94 -0.20
C PRO A 44 7.76 18.19 -0.85
N ALA A 45 7.18 19.38 -0.62
CA ALA A 45 5.84 19.71 -1.09
C ALA A 45 5.65 19.51 -2.61
N SER A 46 6.69 19.75 -3.41
CA SER A 46 6.67 19.51 -4.87
C SER A 46 6.55 18.03 -5.23
N LEU A 47 7.25 17.14 -4.51
CA LEU A 47 7.14 15.69 -4.70
C LEU A 47 5.78 15.18 -4.24
N GLN A 48 5.27 15.71 -3.13
CA GLN A 48 3.93 15.38 -2.66
C GLN A 48 2.86 15.80 -3.69
N ALA A 49 2.98 17.00 -4.25
CA ALA A 49 2.07 17.48 -5.31
C ALA A 49 2.11 16.58 -6.56
N MET A 50 3.30 16.11 -6.97
CA MET A 50 3.43 15.17 -8.07
C MET A 50 2.74 13.82 -7.79
N VAL A 51 2.90 13.29 -6.57
CA VAL A 51 2.21 12.06 -6.13
C VAL A 51 0.70 12.24 -6.16
N ASP A 52 0.19 13.38 -5.68
CA ASP A 52 -1.24 13.63 -5.64
C ASP A 52 -1.84 13.85 -7.04
N ALA A 53 -1.08 14.50 -7.94
CA ALA A 53 -1.43 14.62 -9.35
C ALA A 53 -1.51 13.24 -10.03
N GLU A 54 -0.53 12.36 -9.82
CA GLU A 54 -0.52 11.00 -10.37
C GLU A 54 -1.70 10.16 -9.86
N ARG A 55 -2.00 10.25 -8.56
CA ARG A 55 -3.17 9.57 -7.97
C ARG A 55 -4.48 10.09 -8.56
N ALA A 56 -4.60 11.41 -8.77
CA ALA A 56 -5.77 12.01 -9.39
C ALA A 56 -5.93 11.55 -10.85
N PHE A 57 -4.84 11.54 -11.63
CA PHE A 57 -4.82 11.01 -12.98
C PHE A 57 -5.24 9.54 -13.03
N SER A 58 -4.65 8.69 -12.19
CA SER A 58 -4.94 7.26 -12.15
C SER A 58 -6.42 6.96 -11.85
N ARG A 59 -7.01 7.66 -10.86
CA ARG A 59 -8.44 7.55 -10.57
C ARG A 59 -9.28 7.98 -11.76
N ARG A 60 -8.93 9.12 -12.37
CA ARG A 60 -9.66 9.64 -13.53
C ARG A 60 -9.58 8.70 -14.74
N ALA A 61 -8.41 8.16 -15.02
CA ALA A 61 -8.19 7.20 -16.09
C ALA A 61 -9.05 5.94 -15.91
N ALA A 62 -9.28 5.50 -14.67
CA ALA A 62 -10.20 4.40 -14.39
C ALA A 62 -11.68 4.74 -14.68
N GLU A 63 -12.06 6.02 -14.54
CA GLU A 63 -13.44 6.47 -14.79
C GLU A 63 -13.75 6.68 -16.28
N VAL A 64 -12.84 7.32 -17.02
CA VAL A 64 -13.07 7.75 -18.42
C VAL A 64 -12.14 7.14 -19.46
N GLY A 65 -11.21 6.30 -19.03
CA GLY A 65 -10.20 5.73 -19.90
C GLY A 65 -9.02 6.68 -20.15
N MET A 66 -7.96 6.09 -20.69
CA MET A 66 -6.65 6.73 -20.89
C MET A 66 -6.70 7.92 -21.84
N ARG A 67 -7.41 7.79 -22.97
CA ARG A 67 -7.45 8.87 -23.98
C ARG A 67 -7.96 10.17 -23.35
N ASP A 68 -9.11 10.11 -22.69
CA ASP A 68 -9.77 11.30 -22.18
C ASP A 68 -9.11 11.80 -20.90
N SER A 69 -8.58 10.92 -20.03
CA SER A 69 -7.78 11.36 -18.88
C SER A 69 -6.51 12.09 -19.31
N PHE A 70 -5.81 11.66 -20.36
CA PHE A 70 -4.64 12.38 -20.86
C PHE A 70 -5.01 13.73 -21.48
N LEU A 71 -6.16 13.85 -22.17
CA LEU A 71 -6.62 15.13 -22.70
C LEU A 71 -6.91 16.15 -21.58
N GLU A 72 -7.40 15.68 -20.43
CA GLU A 72 -7.66 16.50 -19.25
C GLU A 72 -6.37 16.89 -18.50
N PHE A 73 -5.44 15.95 -18.30
CA PHE A 73 -4.28 16.14 -17.41
C PHE A 73 -3.02 16.67 -18.11
N PHE A 74 -2.87 16.48 -19.42
CA PHE A 74 -1.71 17.04 -20.12
C PHE A 74 -1.75 18.57 -20.14
N ALA A 75 -0.57 19.18 -20.05
CA ALA A 75 -0.37 20.57 -20.43
C ALA A 75 -0.70 20.75 -21.93
N ASP A 76 -1.07 21.96 -22.33
CA ASP A 76 -1.46 22.22 -23.72
C ASP A 76 -0.31 22.05 -24.71
N ASP A 77 0.92 22.23 -24.25
CA ASP A 77 2.17 22.05 -24.98
C ASP A 77 2.79 20.64 -24.81
N ALA A 78 2.06 19.70 -24.21
CA ALA A 78 2.55 18.33 -24.05
C ALA A 78 2.94 17.72 -25.41
N VAL A 79 4.10 17.06 -25.45
CA VAL A 79 4.68 16.48 -26.66
C VAL A 79 4.62 14.95 -26.59
N ARG A 80 4.14 14.32 -27.66
CA ARG A 80 4.27 12.88 -27.88
C ARG A 80 5.60 12.63 -28.58
N PHE A 81 6.43 11.78 -27.98
CA PHE A 81 7.67 11.32 -28.58
C PHE A 81 7.43 10.02 -29.36
N ASP A 82 7.51 10.11 -30.69
CA ASP A 82 7.50 8.99 -31.64
C ASP A 82 8.60 9.27 -32.69
N ALA A 83 8.53 8.70 -33.89
CA ALA A 83 9.50 8.98 -34.96
C ALA A 83 9.71 10.49 -35.23
N ALA A 84 8.66 11.30 -35.07
CA ALA A 84 8.74 12.76 -35.01
C ALA A 84 7.94 13.28 -33.81
N PRO A 85 8.48 14.20 -32.99
CA PRO A 85 7.73 14.81 -31.90
C PRO A 85 6.53 15.62 -32.42
N VAL A 86 5.35 15.38 -31.85
CA VAL A 86 4.11 16.10 -32.23
C VAL A 86 3.32 16.51 -30.98
N PRO A 87 2.45 17.53 -31.05
CA PRO A 87 1.57 17.89 -29.94
C PRO A 87 0.70 16.71 -29.51
N ALA A 88 0.83 16.28 -28.26
CA ALA A 88 0.19 15.08 -27.73
C ALA A 88 -1.34 15.17 -27.75
N LYS A 89 -1.89 16.33 -27.38
CA LYS A 89 -3.35 16.55 -27.40
C LYS A 89 -3.94 16.47 -28.82
N VAL A 90 -3.21 16.90 -29.85
CA VAL A 90 -3.66 16.80 -31.25
C VAL A 90 -3.77 15.33 -31.65
N PHE A 91 -2.74 14.53 -31.34
CA PHE A 91 -2.75 13.10 -31.59
C PHE A 91 -3.89 12.38 -30.84
N LEU A 92 -4.03 12.63 -29.53
CA LEU A 92 -5.04 11.95 -28.69
C LEU A 92 -6.48 12.22 -29.16
N ARG A 93 -6.76 13.41 -29.70
CA ARG A 93 -8.09 13.75 -30.25
C ARG A 93 -8.48 12.91 -31.47
N GLN A 94 -7.51 12.36 -32.20
CA GLN A 94 -7.73 11.52 -33.39
C GLN A 94 -8.08 10.07 -33.04
N LEU A 95 -7.76 9.61 -31.83
CA LEU A 95 -8.10 8.24 -31.39
C LEU A 95 -9.63 8.07 -31.29
N LYS A 96 -10.12 6.87 -31.02
CA LYS A 96 -11.54 6.65 -30.65
C LYS A 96 -11.70 6.76 -29.13
N PRO A 97 -12.79 7.37 -28.60
CA PRO A 97 -13.01 7.40 -27.16
C PRO A 97 -13.09 5.98 -26.59
N GLN A 98 -12.50 5.76 -25.42
CA GLN A 98 -12.51 4.45 -24.80
C GLN A 98 -13.82 4.30 -24.02
N ARG A 99 -14.67 3.37 -24.46
CA ARG A 99 -15.90 3.04 -23.74
C ARG A 99 -15.53 2.17 -22.54
N ARG A 100 -15.85 2.63 -21.32
CA ARG A 100 -15.60 1.89 -20.06
C ARG A 100 -16.17 0.46 -20.18
N ARG A 101 -15.30 -0.54 -20.24
CA ARG A 101 -15.70 -1.96 -20.10
C ARG A 101 -15.79 -2.25 -18.61
N LEU A 102 -16.98 -2.09 -18.04
CA LEU A 102 -17.32 -2.72 -16.77
C LEU A 102 -17.53 -4.20 -17.05
N SER A 103 -16.50 -5.01 -16.86
CA SER A 103 -16.71 -6.43 -16.59
C SER A 103 -17.22 -6.52 -15.15
N SER A 104 -18.50 -6.84 -15.01
CA SER A 104 -19.19 -7.24 -13.77
C SER A 104 -18.64 -8.54 -13.23
#